data_AF-A0A453YK09-F1
#
_entry.id   AF-A0A453YK09-F1
#
_cell.length_a   1.000
_cell.length_b   1.000
_cell.length_c   1.000
_cell.angle_alpha   90.00
_cell.angle_beta   90.00
_cell.angle_gamma   90.00
#
_symmetry.space_group_name_H-M   'P 1'
#
loop_
_entity.id
_entity.type
_entity.pdbx_description
1 polymer ?
#
loop_
_entity_poly.entity_id
_entity_poly.type
_entity_poly.pdbx_seq_one_letter_code
_entity_poly.pdbx_strand_id
1 'polypeptide(L)'
;MSGAGCWQHCNVNGPFPPNMVRAGVDSDGEVIYVGRAFHEGDMVPAKVIPTKNVAFVCHGGEEVLKEDFEVLRYGAFVWEYSSNGSVPETAMRIGQTMDGEPLYMGRAIYSGSQTPGKVHPSHGCCYLPFDGAEVSVTDYEVLCIR
;
A
#
# COMPACT_ATOMS: atom_id res chain seq x y z
N MET A 1 -17.21 17.96 4.59
CA MET A 1 -16.10 18.32 3.68
C MET A 1 -14.80 18.03 4.42
N SER A 2 -13.92 17.08 4.11
CA SER A 2 -13.86 15.92 3.22
C SER A 2 -12.82 15.01 3.89
N GLY A 3 -13.26 13.99 4.64
CA GLY A 3 -12.38 13.13 5.46
C GLY A 3 -11.65 12.04 4.67
N ALA A 4 -11.94 11.92 3.37
CA ALA A 4 -11.24 11.01 2.47
C ALA A 4 -10.00 11.73 1.92
N GLY A 5 -8.82 11.10 2.05
CA GLY A 5 -7.57 11.65 1.53
C GLY A 5 -7.60 11.91 0.02
N CYS A 6 -6.60 12.63 -0.46
CA CYS A 6 -6.46 13.02 -1.87
C CYS A 6 -5.37 12.17 -2.55
N TRP A 7 -5.69 11.61 -3.71
CA TRP A 7 -4.73 10.92 -4.56
C TRP A 7 -4.03 11.91 -5.49
N GLN A 8 -2.71 11.84 -5.54
CA GLN A 8 -1.89 12.67 -6.43
C GLN A 8 -1.04 11.78 -7.31
N HIS A 9 -1.25 11.86 -8.63
CA HIS A 9 -0.37 11.22 -9.60
C HIS A 9 1.07 11.71 -9.46
N CYS A 10 2.01 10.76 -9.52
CA CYS A 10 3.44 10.93 -9.44
C CYS A 10 4.14 9.97 -10.41
N ASN A 11 5.37 10.32 -10.77
CA ASN A 11 6.32 9.43 -11.43
C ASN A 11 7.53 9.22 -10.51
N VAL A 12 8.26 8.11 -10.64
CA VAL A 12 9.47 7.79 -9.85
C VAL A 12 10.52 8.90 -9.86
N ASN A 13 10.57 9.71 -10.92
CA ASN A 13 11.50 10.84 -11.05
C ASN A 13 11.11 12.08 -10.22
N GLY A 14 9.91 12.08 -9.61
CA GLY A 14 9.39 13.22 -8.84
C GLY A 14 9.03 14.44 -9.72
N PRO A 15 8.89 15.63 -9.10
CA PRO A 15 9.00 15.89 -7.67
C PRO A 15 7.86 15.24 -6.87
N PHE A 16 8.17 14.76 -5.67
CA PHE A 16 7.17 14.18 -4.77
C PHE A 16 6.44 15.28 -3.98
N PRO A 17 5.11 15.19 -3.82
CA PRO A 17 4.32 16.21 -3.14
C PRO A 17 4.53 16.16 -1.61
N PRO A 18 4.31 17.28 -0.90
CA PRO A 18 4.30 17.26 0.56
C PRO A 18 3.04 16.57 1.12
N ASN A 19 3.08 16.24 2.41
CA ASN A 19 1.96 15.66 3.17
C ASN A 19 1.48 14.28 2.66
N MET A 20 2.40 13.47 2.13
CA MET A 20 2.15 12.07 1.83
C MET A 20 1.92 11.26 3.12
N VAL A 21 1.01 10.31 3.07
CA VAL A 21 0.66 9.44 4.20
C VAL A 21 1.76 8.39 4.39
N ARG A 22 2.39 8.39 5.57
CA ARG A 22 3.41 7.40 5.93
C ARG A 22 2.77 6.03 6.13
N ALA A 23 3.36 5.04 5.49
CA ALA A 23 2.97 3.64 5.60
C ALA A 23 3.84 2.87 6.60
N GLY A 24 5.13 3.20 6.64
CA GLY A 24 6.08 2.56 7.54
C GLY A 24 7.50 3.04 7.27
N VAL A 25 8.47 2.20 7.60
CA VAL A 25 9.90 2.51 7.52
C VAL A 25 10.62 1.26 7.04
N ASP A 26 11.50 1.43 6.06
CA ASP A 26 12.30 0.37 5.49
C ASP A 26 13.48 -0.02 6.39
N SER A 27 14.13 -1.15 6.12
CA SER A 27 15.20 -1.68 6.98
C SER A 27 16.43 -0.76 7.12
N ASP A 28 16.63 0.15 6.16
CA ASP A 28 17.70 1.16 6.17
C ASP A 28 17.25 2.51 6.76
N GLY A 29 16.03 2.59 7.29
CA GLY A 29 15.49 3.80 7.91
C GLY A 29 14.74 4.73 6.96
N GLU A 30 14.68 4.41 5.67
CA GLU A 30 13.96 5.21 4.68
C GLU A 30 12.44 5.14 4.89
N VAL A 31 11.75 6.27 4.74
CA VAL A 31 10.30 6.34 4.98
C VAL A 31 9.54 5.77 3.78
N ILE A 32 8.60 4.88 4.07
CA ILE A 32 7.70 4.29 3.08
C ILE A 32 6.34 5.02 3.12
N TYR A 33 5.76 5.28 1.95
CA TYR A 33 4.50 6.00 1.81
C TYR A 33 3.41 5.15 1.14
N VAL A 34 2.16 5.49 1.46
CA VAL A 34 0.96 4.88 0.89
C VAL A 34 0.81 5.36 -0.56
N GLY A 35 0.86 4.41 -1.49
CA GLY A 35 0.52 4.66 -2.88
C GLY A 35 -0.48 3.65 -3.43
N ARG A 36 -0.81 3.83 -4.71
CA ARG A 36 -1.46 2.83 -5.55
C ARG A 36 -0.99 2.99 -6.99
N ALA A 37 -1.01 1.91 -7.75
CA ALA A 37 -0.67 1.95 -9.17
C ALA A 37 -1.54 1.00 -9.97
N PHE A 38 -1.76 1.34 -11.24
CA PHE A 38 -2.45 0.46 -12.16
C PHE A 38 -1.50 -0.65 -12.65
N HIS A 39 -1.98 -1.89 -12.65
CA HIS A 39 -1.26 -3.05 -13.16
C HIS A 39 -2.26 -4.08 -13.70
N GLU A 40 -2.18 -4.41 -14.99
CA GLU A 40 -2.96 -5.48 -15.63
C GLU A 40 -4.49 -5.44 -15.41
N GLY A 41 -5.07 -4.24 -15.28
CA GLY A 41 -6.52 -4.08 -15.05
C GLY A 41 -6.88 -3.75 -13.60
N ASP A 42 -5.98 -4.04 -12.68
CA ASP A 42 -6.14 -3.79 -11.26
C ASP A 42 -5.62 -2.41 -10.88
N MET A 43 -6.28 -1.78 -9.92
CA MET A 43 -5.69 -0.69 -9.15
C MET A 43 -5.15 -1.29 -7.85
N VAL A 44 -3.84 -1.31 -7.68
CA VAL A 44 -3.16 -2.10 -6.63
C VAL A 44 -2.49 -1.18 -5.60
N PRO A 45 -2.59 -1.45 -4.29
CA PRO A 45 -1.81 -0.76 -3.26
C PRO A 45 -0.30 -0.82 -3.56
N ALA A 46 0.39 0.31 -3.39
CA ALA A 46 1.80 0.45 -3.72
C ALA A 46 2.66 0.88 -2.51
N LYS A 47 3.83 0.26 -2.39
CA LYS A 47 4.94 0.64 -1.52
C LYS A 47 5.76 1.71 -2.22
N VAL A 48 5.70 2.97 -1.77
CA VAL A 48 6.42 4.09 -2.41
C VAL A 48 7.58 4.56 -1.52
N ILE A 49 8.80 4.61 -2.05
CA ILE A 49 10.00 5.09 -1.34
C ILE A 49 10.64 6.21 -2.16
N PRO A 50 10.25 7.48 -1.93
CA PRO A 50 10.71 8.63 -2.71
C PRO A 50 12.23 8.79 -2.76
N THR A 51 12.92 8.57 -1.64
CA THR A 51 14.37 8.73 -1.53
C THR A 51 15.17 7.70 -2.34
N LYS A 52 14.52 6.58 -2.68
CA LYS A 52 15.08 5.53 -3.55
C LYS A 52 14.55 5.62 -4.98
N ASN A 53 13.64 6.55 -5.30
CA ASN A 53 12.95 6.66 -6.59
C ASN A 53 12.28 5.35 -7.03
N VAL A 54 11.60 4.66 -6.10
CA VAL A 54 10.92 3.38 -6.41
C VAL A 54 9.49 3.36 -5.89
N ALA A 55 8.63 2.67 -6.64
CA ALA A 55 7.32 2.25 -6.21
C ALA A 55 7.08 0.79 -6.62
N PHE A 56 6.54 -0.03 -5.72
CA PHE A 56 6.28 -1.45 -5.97
C PHE A 56 4.84 -1.83 -5.68
N VAL A 57 4.30 -2.74 -6.49
CA VAL A 57 3.02 -3.40 -6.23
C VAL A 57 3.20 -4.92 -6.20
N CYS A 58 2.29 -5.59 -5.49
CA CYS A 58 2.20 -7.03 -5.44
C CYS A 58 1.27 -7.56 -6.53
N HIS A 59 1.74 -8.39 -7.45
CA HIS A 59 0.90 -9.02 -8.46
C HIS A 59 1.49 -10.36 -8.93
N GLY A 60 0.64 -11.39 -9.06
CA GLY A 60 1.03 -12.67 -9.66
C GLY A 60 2.18 -13.41 -8.97
N GLY A 61 2.43 -13.18 -7.67
CA GLY A 61 3.58 -13.75 -6.95
C GLY A 61 4.85 -12.89 -6.99
N GLU A 62 4.84 -11.75 -7.67
CA GLU A 62 6.02 -10.89 -7.87
C GLU A 62 5.89 -9.52 -7.20
N GLU A 63 7.05 -8.93 -6.89
CA GLU A 63 7.21 -7.51 -6.60
C GLU A 63 7.44 -6.76 -7.92
N VAL A 64 6.43 -6.01 -8.37
CA VAL A 64 6.48 -5.33 -9.67
C VAL A 64 6.82 -3.85 -9.48
N LEU A 65 7.93 -3.41 -10.10
CA LEU A 65 8.33 -2.00 -10.15
C LEU A 65 7.36 -1.16 -10.99
N LYS A 66 7.00 0.02 -10.49
CA LYS A 66 6.10 0.97 -11.14
C LYS A 66 6.77 2.32 -11.33
N GLU A 67 6.76 2.82 -12.56
CA GLU A 67 7.23 4.18 -12.87
C GLU A 67 6.16 5.22 -12.54
N ASP A 68 4.91 4.94 -12.87
CA ASP A 68 3.76 5.82 -12.66
C ASP A 68 2.81 5.25 -11.60
N PHE A 69 2.42 6.11 -10.65
CA PHE A 69 1.58 5.74 -9.51
C PHE A 69 0.86 6.97 -8.95
N GLU A 70 0.02 6.77 -7.95
CA GLU A 70 -0.57 7.82 -7.15
C GLU A 70 -0.14 7.67 -5.69
N VAL A 71 0.15 8.79 -5.03
CA VAL A 71 0.40 8.82 -3.58
C VAL A 71 -0.82 9.36 -2.85
N LEU A 72 -1.12 8.78 -1.68
CA LEU A 72 -2.17 9.30 -0.82
C LEU A 72 -1.65 10.47 0.00
N ARG A 73 -2.40 11.57 0.01
CA ARG A 73 -2.06 12.80 0.73
C ARG A 73 -3.22 13.28 1.58
N TYR A 74 -2.90 13.84 2.74
CA TYR A 74 -3.84 14.43 3.69
C TYR A 74 -4.88 13.43 4.24
N GLY A 75 -5.32 13.66 5.47
CA GLY A 75 -6.37 12.87 6.10
C GLY A 75 -6.02 12.46 7.52
N ALA A 76 -7.04 12.08 8.28
CA ALA A 76 -6.88 11.48 9.59
C ALA A 76 -6.97 9.97 9.42
N PHE A 77 -5.81 9.31 9.43
CA PHE A 77 -5.73 7.86 9.29
C PHE A 77 -5.20 7.22 10.56
N VAL A 78 -5.66 6.00 10.79
CA VAL A 78 -5.14 5.10 11.84
C VAL A 78 -4.82 3.75 11.21
N TRP A 79 -3.96 3.01 11.88
CA TRP A 79 -3.63 1.64 11.52
C TRP A 79 -4.24 0.73 12.58
N GLU A 80 -5.08 -0.20 12.14
CA GLU A 80 -5.83 -1.10 13.02
C GLU A 80 -5.44 -2.54 12.71
N TYR A 81 -5.16 -3.32 13.76
CA TYR A 81 -4.79 -4.72 13.59
C TYR A 81 -5.95 -5.54 12.98
N SER A 82 -5.61 -6.47 12.10
CA SER A 82 -6.52 -7.45 11.51
C SER A 82 -5.74 -8.69 11.07
N SER A 83 -6.47 -9.73 10.68
CA SER A 83 -5.86 -10.96 10.20
C SER A 83 -6.77 -11.74 9.28
N ASN A 84 -6.19 -12.71 8.56
CA ASN A 84 -6.90 -13.72 7.77
C ASN A 84 -7.89 -13.14 6.75
N GLY A 85 -7.53 -12.05 6.07
CA GLY A 85 -8.36 -11.35 5.09
C GLY A 85 -9.38 -10.38 5.69
N SER A 86 -9.52 -10.34 7.02
CA SER A 86 -10.38 -9.37 7.70
C SER A 86 -9.85 -7.95 7.48
N VAL A 87 -10.80 -7.01 7.37
CA VAL A 87 -10.55 -5.57 7.35
C VAL A 87 -11.56 -4.88 8.27
N PRO A 88 -11.18 -3.82 9.00
CA PRO A 88 -12.13 -3.05 9.80
C PRO A 88 -13.21 -2.37 8.95
N GLU A 89 -14.34 -2.03 9.55
CA GLU A 89 -15.44 -1.31 8.85
C GLU A 89 -14.98 0.06 8.29
N THR A 90 -14.04 0.70 8.99
CA THR A 90 -13.44 1.99 8.63
C THR A 90 -12.26 1.86 7.66
N ALA A 91 -11.97 0.66 7.15
CA ALA A 91 -10.85 0.41 6.24
C ALA A 91 -11.02 1.23 4.95
N MET A 92 -9.97 1.97 4.60
CA MET A 92 -9.97 2.76 3.38
C MET A 92 -9.68 1.84 2.19
N ARG A 93 -10.65 1.72 1.27
CA ARG A 93 -10.40 1.08 -0.03
C ARG A 93 -9.35 1.89 -0.79
N ILE A 94 -8.28 1.21 -1.20
CA ILE A 94 -7.16 1.82 -1.93
C ILE A 94 -7.29 1.57 -3.42
N GLY A 95 -7.74 0.37 -3.77
CA GLY A 95 -7.88 -0.07 -5.13
C GLY A 95 -8.87 -1.21 -5.26
N GLN A 96 -8.78 -1.91 -6.38
CA GLN A 96 -9.67 -3.00 -6.72
C GLN A 96 -9.08 -3.89 -7.81
N THR A 97 -9.48 -5.15 -7.81
CA THR A 97 -9.22 -6.04 -8.95
C THR A 97 -10.09 -5.64 -10.15
N MET A 98 -9.76 -6.15 -11.33
CA MET A 98 -10.55 -5.99 -12.56
C MET A 98 -12.00 -6.46 -12.37
N ASP A 99 -12.22 -7.52 -11.60
CA ASP A 99 -13.55 -8.06 -11.27
C ASP A 99 -14.28 -7.25 -10.18
N GLY A 100 -13.63 -6.22 -9.64
CA GLY A 100 -14.21 -5.28 -8.69
C GLY A 100 -14.01 -5.64 -7.21
N GLU A 101 -13.26 -6.69 -6.89
CA GLU A 101 -12.95 -7.01 -5.50
C GLU A 101 -12.15 -5.85 -4.86
N PRO A 102 -12.56 -5.32 -3.70
CA PRO A 102 -11.83 -4.22 -3.06
C PRO A 102 -10.48 -4.69 -2.51
N LEU A 103 -9.45 -3.87 -2.74
CA LEU A 103 -8.12 -4.04 -2.18
C LEU A 103 -7.81 -2.93 -1.18
N TYR A 104 -7.13 -3.28 -0.09
CA TYR A 104 -6.83 -2.36 1.02
C TYR A 104 -5.33 -2.27 1.29
N MET A 105 -4.89 -1.15 1.88
CA MET A 105 -3.51 -1.02 2.33
C MET A 105 -3.35 -1.77 3.66
N GLY A 106 -2.53 -2.81 3.63
CA GLY A 106 -2.03 -3.47 4.83
C GLY A 106 -0.59 -3.06 5.11
N ARG A 107 -0.10 -3.32 6.32
CA ARG A 107 1.33 -3.32 6.63
C ARG A 107 1.65 -4.37 7.70
N ALA A 108 2.89 -4.85 7.70
CA ALA A 108 3.38 -5.75 8.72
C ALA A 108 4.88 -5.55 8.96
N ILE A 109 5.39 -6.11 10.05
CA ILE A 109 6.83 -6.23 10.28
C ILE A 109 7.35 -7.44 9.51
N TYR A 110 8.26 -7.21 8.56
CA TYR A 110 8.90 -8.27 7.80
C TYR A 110 10.36 -7.92 7.52
N SER A 111 11.28 -8.84 7.84
CA SER A 111 12.73 -8.69 7.61
C SER A 111 13.32 -7.36 8.11
N GLY A 112 12.88 -6.88 9.27
CA GLY A 112 13.37 -5.63 9.88
C GLY A 112 12.73 -4.34 9.34
N SER A 113 11.79 -4.45 8.40
CA SER A 113 11.02 -3.35 7.82
C SER A 113 9.57 -3.37 8.35
N GLN A 114 8.97 -2.19 8.59
CA GLN A 114 7.51 -2.08 8.66
C GLN A 114 7.03 -1.72 7.26
N THR A 115 6.69 -2.73 6.46
CA THR A 115 6.42 -2.55 5.03
C THR A 115 4.93 -2.65 4.74
N PRO A 116 4.38 -1.75 3.88
CA PRO A 116 3.03 -1.88 3.38
C PRO A 116 2.89 -2.95 2.31
N GLY A 117 1.65 -3.33 2.05
CA GLY A 117 1.27 -4.30 1.03
C GLY A 117 -0.22 -4.26 0.70
N LYS A 118 -0.66 -5.24 -0.09
CA LYS A 118 -2.02 -5.42 -0.58
C LYS A 118 -2.77 -6.41 0.31
N VAL A 119 -3.76 -5.95 1.08
CA VAL A 119 -4.73 -6.87 1.70
C VAL A 119 -5.70 -7.31 0.62
N HIS A 120 -5.84 -8.63 0.48
CA HIS A 120 -6.76 -9.27 -0.46
C HIS A 120 -7.74 -10.13 0.35
N PRO A 121 -8.94 -9.60 0.67
CA PRO A 121 -9.86 -10.25 1.60
C PRO A 121 -10.21 -11.68 1.23
N SER A 122 -10.53 -11.96 -0.04
CA SER A 122 -10.88 -13.32 -0.49
C SER A 122 -9.72 -14.31 -0.43
N HIS A 123 -8.47 -13.84 -0.45
CA HIS A 123 -7.27 -14.68 -0.32
C HIS A 123 -6.86 -14.88 1.14
N GLY A 124 -7.49 -14.19 2.09
CA GLY A 124 -7.22 -14.37 3.50
C GLY A 124 -5.88 -13.80 3.98
N CYS A 125 -5.26 -12.86 3.26
CA CYS A 125 -3.92 -12.38 3.62
C CYS A 125 -3.62 -10.94 3.17
N CYS A 126 -2.51 -10.41 3.69
CA CYS A 126 -1.81 -9.26 3.14
C CYS A 126 -0.57 -9.73 2.39
N TYR A 127 -0.39 -9.25 1.17
CA TYR A 127 0.77 -9.51 0.34
C TYR A 127 1.75 -8.34 0.42
N LEU A 128 2.99 -8.60 0.81
CA LEU A 128 4.06 -7.61 0.94
C LEU A 128 5.02 -7.72 -0.25
N PRO A 129 5.37 -6.61 -0.93
CA PRO A 129 6.39 -6.61 -1.96
C PRO A 129 7.76 -6.56 -1.29
N PHE A 130 8.55 -7.62 -1.50
CA PHE A 130 9.86 -7.76 -0.88
C PHE A 130 10.80 -8.65 -1.70
N ASP A 131 11.98 -8.12 -2.03
CA ASP A 131 13.10 -8.82 -2.67
C ASP A 131 12.68 -9.59 -3.94
N GLY A 132 11.89 -8.92 -4.79
CA GLY A 132 11.39 -9.49 -6.05
C GLY A 132 10.15 -10.38 -5.91
N ALA A 133 9.69 -10.68 -4.70
CA ALA A 133 8.58 -11.60 -4.45
C ALA A 133 7.37 -10.95 -3.78
N GLU A 134 6.22 -11.60 -3.93
CA GLU A 134 5.00 -11.35 -3.17
C GLU A 134 4.96 -12.25 -1.93
N VAL A 135 5.24 -11.69 -0.75
CA VAL A 135 5.25 -12.43 0.53
C VAL A 135 3.86 -12.37 1.16
N SER A 136 3.23 -13.52 1.40
CA SER A 136 1.94 -13.59 2.10
C SER A 136 2.11 -13.58 3.62
N VAL A 137 1.37 -12.71 4.31
CA VAL A 137 1.25 -12.67 5.77
C VAL A 137 -0.22 -12.68 6.19
N THR A 138 -0.52 -13.40 7.27
CA THR A 138 -1.89 -13.52 7.82
C THR A 138 -2.21 -12.46 8.87
N ASP A 139 -1.20 -11.85 9.48
CA ASP A 139 -1.31 -10.88 10.55
C ASP A 139 -0.74 -9.54 10.10
N TYR A 140 -1.55 -8.49 10.18
CA TYR A 140 -1.21 -7.18 9.61
C TYR A 140 -2.01 -6.05 10.29
N GLU A 141 -1.64 -4.81 10.02
CA GLU A 141 -2.47 -3.64 10.29
C GLU A 141 -3.08 -3.12 8.99
N VAL A 142 -4.31 -2.61 9.03
CA VAL A 142 -5.04 -2.05 7.89
C VAL A 142 -5.16 -0.53 8.04
N LEU A 143 -4.93 0.20 6.96
CA LEU A 143 -5.15 1.65 6.93
C LEU A 143 -6.64 1.98 6.99
N CYS A 144 -7.06 2.69 8.02
CA CYS A 144 -8.44 3.05 8.29
C CYS A 144 -8.62 4.56 8.41
N ILE A 145 -9.81 5.04 8.08
CA ILE A 145 -10.21 6.44 8.27
C ILE A 145 -10.61 6.64 9.74
N ARG A 146 -10.11 7.71 10.35
CA ARG A 146 -10.45 8.11 11.73
C ARG A 146 -11.66 9.03 11.78
#